data_AF-A0AAJ6P262-F1
#
_entry.id   AF-A0AAJ6P262-F1
#
_cell.length_a   1.000
_cell.length_b   1.000
_cell.length_c   1.000
_cell.angle_alpha   90.00
_cell.angle_beta   90.00
_cell.angle_gamma   90.00
#
_symmetry.space_group_name_H-M   'P 1'
#
loop_
_entity.id
_entity.type
_entity.pdbx_description
1 polymer ?
#
loop_
_entity_poly.entity_id
_entity_poly.type
_entity_poly.pdbx_seq_one_letter_code
_entity_poly.pdbx_strand_id
1 'polypeptide(L)'
;MFNFWNEIHNNYTSIITFFDDIGIIITFSTLVFTLWNFLSNYKNNKKLNKNIQIKLLCEGKKPKILLQTIKRRYFTRSEVQGILGNCYAKEQRYDSSFLSTRIFSKQLEKVQNGESDILEITLTSSEEFDKFQSSE
;
A
#
# COMPACT_ATOMS: atom_id res chain seq x y z
N MET A 1 49.23 -31.20 -38.89
CA MET A 1 49.35 -30.71 -37.50
C MET A 1 48.83 -29.28 -37.36
N PHE A 2 49.17 -28.35 -38.26
CA PHE A 2 48.68 -26.96 -38.25
C PHE A 2 47.14 -26.82 -38.42
N ASN A 3 46.53 -27.56 -39.34
CA ASN A 3 45.07 -27.50 -39.57
C ASN A 3 44.23 -28.01 -38.40
N PHE A 4 44.74 -28.99 -37.64
CA PHE A 4 44.06 -29.54 -36.45
C PHE A 4 44.00 -28.52 -35.31
N TRP A 5 45.08 -27.77 -35.08
CA TRP A 5 45.10 -26.70 -34.08
C TRP A 5 44.19 -25.52 -34.47
N ASN A 6 44.12 -25.18 -35.75
CA ASN A 6 43.18 -24.15 -36.24
C ASN A 6 41.73 -24.57 -36.08
N GLU A 7 41.40 -25.85 -36.32
CA GLU A 7 40.05 -26.38 -36.16
C GLU A 7 39.60 -26.38 -34.68
N ILE A 8 40.48 -26.78 -33.76
CA ILE A 8 40.23 -26.69 -32.32
C ILE A 8 40.06 -25.23 -31.88
N HIS A 9 40.92 -24.33 -32.37
CA HIS A 9 40.84 -22.91 -32.03
C HIS A 9 39.53 -22.28 -32.52
N ASN A 10 39.11 -22.58 -33.76
CA ASN A 10 37.86 -22.08 -34.34
C ASN A 10 36.61 -22.63 -33.64
N ASN A 11 36.64 -23.90 -33.20
CA ASN A 11 35.55 -24.48 -32.42
C ASN A 11 35.46 -23.85 -31.02
N TYR A 12 36.60 -23.61 -30.36
CA TYR A 12 36.64 -22.99 -29.04
C TYR A 12 36.15 -21.54 -29.06
N THR A 13 36.59 -20.74 -30.05
CA THR A 13 36.12 -19.36 -30.21
C THR A 13 34.63 -19.31 -30.51
N SER A 14 34.12 -20.21 -31.36
CA SER A 14 32.69 -20.32 -31.68
C SER A 14 31.82 -20.65 -30.46
N ILE A 15 32.29 -21.53 -29.58
CA ILE A 15 31.60 -21.86 -28.32
C ILE A 15 31.57 -20.66 -27.38
N ILE A 16 32.68 -19.93 -27.24
CA ILE A 16 32.74 -18.72 -26.40
C ILE A 16 31.78 -17.66 -26.93
N THR A 17 31.81 -17.35 -28.23
CA THR A 17 30.93 -16.34 -28.81
C THR A 17 29.45 -16.69 -28.66
N PHE A 18 29.10 -17.98 -28.73
CA PHE A 18 27.73 -18.44 -28.48
C PHE A 18 27.28 -18.18 -27.04
N PHE A 19 28.15 -18.46 -26.05
CA PHE A 19 27.83 -18.16 -24.65
C PHE A 19 27.79 -16.67 -24.35
N ASP A 20 28.65 -15.87 -24.99
CA ASP A 20 28.64 -14.41 -24.87
C ASP A 20 27.35 -13.82 -25.43
N ASP A 21 26.88 -14.26 -26.60
CA ASP A 21 25.62 -13.83 -27.20
C ASP A 21 24.42 -14.16 -26.30
N ILE A 22 24.39 -15.37 -25.73
CA ILE A 22 23.36 -15.76 -24.74
C ILE A 22 23.47 -14.89 -23.48
N GLY A 23 24.68 -14.66 -23.00
CA GLY A 23 24.94 -13.82 -21.83
C GLY A 23 24.41 -12.39 -22.02
N ILE A 24 24.59 -11.82 -23.21
CA ILE A 24 24.05 -10.50 -23.59
C ILE A 24 22.52 -10.52 -23.55
N ILE A 25 21.88 -11.54 -24.13
CA ILE A 25 20.41 -11.67 -24.15
C ILE A 25 19.84 -11.79 -22.74
N ILE A 26 20.45 -12.63 -21.89
CA ILE A 26 20.04 -12.82 -20.50
C ILE A 26 20.19 -11.51 -19.73
N THR A 27 21.35 -10.85 -19.85
CA THR A 27 21.65 -9.58 -19.17
C THR A 27 20.64 -8.50 -19.56
N PHE A 28 20.36 -8.37 -20.86
CA PHE A 28 19.36 -7.42 -21.35
C PHE A 28 17.95 -7.75 -20.81
N SER A 29 17.56 -9.02 -20.80
CA SER A 29 16.28 -9.46 -20.26
C SER A 29 16.15 -9.16 -18.77
N THR A 30 17.18 -9.48 -17.97
CA THR A 30 17.22 -9.16 -16.54
C THR A 30 17.10 -7.66 -16.30
N LEU A 31 17.77 -6.83 -17.11
CA LEU A 31 17.68 -5.38 -17.02
C LEU A 31 16.24 -4.89 -17.29
N VAL A 32 15.57 -5.42 -18.32
CA VAL A 32 14.16 -5.11 -18.62
C VAL A 32 13.24 -5.51 -17.46
N PHE A 33 13.38 -6.73 -16.93
CA PHE A 33 12.57 -7.18 -15.78
C PHE A 33 12.82 -6.34 -14.53
N THR A 34 14.07 -5.98 -14.27
CA THR A 34 14.45 -5.15 -13.12
C THR A 34 13.84 -3.75 -13.24
N LEU A 35 13.90 -3.14 -14.43
CA LEU A 35 13.28 -1.84 -14.69
C LEU A 35 11.76 -1.89 -14.53
N TRP A 36 11.10 -2.94 -15.05
CA TRP A 36 9.66 -3.11 -14.86
C TRP A 36 9.33 -3.24 -13.37
N ASN A 37 10.00 -4.13 -12.64
CA ASN A 37 9.79 -4.31 -11.21
C ASN A 37 10.01 -3.01 -10.43
N PHE A 38 11.05 -2.25 -10.76
CA PHE A 38 11.32 -0.95 -10.15
C PHE A 38 10.17 0.03 -10.39
N LEU A 39 9.70 0.18 -11.63
CA LEU A 39 8.59 1.07 -11.98
C LEU A 39 7.28 0.67 -11.30
N SER A 40 6.98 -0.63 -11.26
CA SER A 40 5.80 -1.18 -10.58
C SER A 40 5.87 -0.91 -9.08
N ASN A 41 7.01 -1.21 -8.45
CA ASN A 41 7.25 -0.96 -7.03
C ASN A 41 7.18 0.52 -6.69
N TYR A 42 7.71 1.40 -7.54
CA TYR A 42 7.63 2.84 -7.34
C TYR A 42 6.18 3.34 -7.31
N LYS A 43 5.36 2.91 -8.27
CA LYS A 43 3.92 3.23 -8.31
C LYS A 43 3.18 2.70 -7.08
N ASN A 44 3.42 1.44 -6.72
CA ASN A 44 2.79 0.80 -5.56
C ASN A 44 3.19 1.47 -4.25
N ASN A 45 4.47 1.78 -4.07
CA ASN A 45 4.97 2.49 -2.89
C ASN A 45 4.36 3.89 -2.77
N LYS A 46 4.17 4.61 -3.88
CA LYS A 46 3.48 5.91 -3.86
C LYS A 46 2.02 5.76 -3.39
N LYS A 47 1.30 4.74 -3.89
CA LYS A 47 -0.08 4.43 -3.48
C LYS A 47 -0.20 4.08 -2.00
N LEU A 48 0.73 3.26 -1.50
CA LEU A 48 0.78 2.77 -0.12
C LEU A 48 1.24 3.83 0.89
N ASN A 49 2.05 4.80 0.46
CA ASN A 49 2.48 5.94 1.29
C ASN A 49 1.49 7.11 1.28
N LYS A 50 0.37 7.01 0.54
CA LYS A 50 -0.68 8.04 0.57
C LYS A 50 -1.37 8.06 1.92
N ASN A 51 -1.64 9.24 2.43
CA ASN A 51 -2.39 9.45 3.67
C ASN A 51 -3.87 9.15 3.44
N ILE A 52 -4.49 8.50 4.43
CA ILE A 52 -5.93 8.21 4.47
C ILE A 52 -6.61 9.20 5.40
N GLN A 53 -7.80 9.66 5.01
CA GLN A 53 -8.65 10.48 5.85
C GLN A 53 -9.72 9.64 6.55
N ILE A 54 -10.01 9.96 7.82
CA ILE A 54 -11.13 9.37 8.55
C ILE A 54 -12.23 10.43 8.67
N LYS A 55 -13.45 10.05 8.31
CA LYS A 55 -14.62 10.93 8.36
C LYS A 55 -15.66 10.31 9.29
N LEU A 56 -16.02 11.04 10.33
CA LEU A 56 -17.10 10.67 11.23
C LEU A 56 -18.42 11.23 10.71
N LEU A 57 -19.42 10.35 10.61
CA LEU A 57 -20.77 10.67 10.16
C LEU A 57 -21.75 10.42 11.30
N CYS A 58 -22.69 11.34 11.52
CA CYS A 58 -23.82 11.17 12.41
C CYS A 58 -25.03 11.85 11.79
N GLU A 59 -26.19 11.23 11.88
CA GLU A 59 -27.43 11.81 11.37
C GLU A 59 -27.72 13.16 12.04
N GLY A 60 -28.12 14.16 11.26
CA GLY A 60 -28.42 15.50 11.75
C GLY A 60 -27.20 16.36 12.15
N LYS A 61 -25.97 15.86 12.01
CA LYS A 61 -24.74 16.61 12.33
C LYS A 61 -23.82 16.78 11.13
N LYS A 62 -23.05 17.88 11.14
CA LYS A 62 -22.00 18.09 10.13
C LYS A 62 -20.91 17.03 10.30
N PRO A 63 -20.43 16.38 9.23
CA PRO A 63 -19.32 15.43 9.30
C PRO A 63 -18.08 16.03 9.96
N LYS A 64 -17.43 15.26 10.84
CA LYS A 64 -16.11 15.63 11.39
C LYS A 64 -15.03 14.91 10.59
N ILE A 65 -14.04 15.66 10.11
CA ILE A 65 -12.86 15.09 9.44
C ILE A 65 -11.75 15.01 10.47
N LEU A 66 -11.13 13.83 10.57
CA LEU A 66 -9.95 13.61 11.39
C LEU A 66 -8.72 13.72 10.47
N LEU A 67 -7.87 14.72 10.72
CA LEU A 67 -6.70 15.05 9.91
C LEU A 67 -5.48 14.16 10.16
N GLN A 68 -5.62 13.10 10.98
CA GLN A 68 -4.52 12.20 11.28
C GLN A 68 -3.86 11.67 10.00
N THR A 69 -2.55 11.87 9.90
CA THR A 69 -1.77 11.46 8.73
C THR A 69 -1.32 10.02 8.87
N ILE A 70 -2.20 9.07 8.53
CA ILE A 70 -1.83 7.65 8.47
C ILE A 70 -1.66 7.19 7.04
N LYS A 71 -0.49 6.61 6.77
CA LYS A 71 -0.19 5.97 5.50
C LYS A 71 -1.05 4.73 5.33
N ARG A 72 -1.61 4.55 4.14
CA ARG A 72 -2.44 3.38 3.77
C ARG A 72 -1.86 2.04 4.22
N ARG A 73 -0.54 1.84 4.07
CA ARG A 73 0.13 0.59 4.46
C ARG A 73 0.03 0.22 5.95
N TYR A 74 -0.25 1.19 6.81
CA TYR A 74 -0.43 1.00 8.26
C TYR A 74 -1.88 1.14 8.69
N PHE A 75 -2.80 1.34 7.74
CA PHE A 75 -4.20 1.59 8.02
C PHE A 75 -4.90 0.29 8.40
N THR A 76 -4.77 -0.13 9.66
CA THR A 76 -5.36 -1.35 10.22
C THR A 76 -6.50 -1.01 11.17
N ARG A 77 -7.33 -2.01 11.53
CA ARG A 77 -8.41 -1.81 12.51
C ARG A 77 -7.87 -1.30 13.85
N SER A 78 -6.77 -1.88 14.34
CA SER A 78 -6.13 -1.48 15.58
C SER A 78 -5.61 -0.06 15.52
N GLU A 79 -5.04 0.34 14.38
CA GLU A 79 -4.55 1.71 14.18
C GLU A 79 -5.72 2.70 14.19
N VAL A 80 -6.79 2.41 13.47
CA VAL A 80 -8.01 3.23 13.47
C VAL A 80 -8.59 3.37 14.89
N GLN A 81 -8.64 2.27 15.65
CA GLN A 81 -9.07 2.30 17.05
C GLN A 81 -8.14 3.12 17.93
N GLY A 82 -6.83 2.98 17.74
CA GLY A 82 -5.82 3.77 18.45
C GLY A 82 -5.96 5.26 18.19
N ILE A 83 -6.16 5.67 16.93
CA ILE A 83 -6.38 7.08 16.58
C ILE A 83 -7.66 7.60 17.23
N LEU A 84 -8.77 6.88 17.09
CA LEU A 84 -10.05 7.32 17.63
C LEU A 84 -9.99 7.46 19.15
N GLY A 85 -9.42 6.48 19.85
CA GLY A 85 -9.34 6.47 21.31
C GLY A 85 -8.28 7.42 21.87
N ASN A 86 -7.08 7.43 21.31
CA ASN A 86 -5.95 8.16 21.90
C ASN A 86 -5.83 9.60 21.40
N CYS A 87 -6.27 9.88 20.17
CA CYS A 87 -6.06 11.19 19.56
C CYS A 87 -7.31 12.06 19.53
N TYR A 88 -8.51 11.47 19.43
CA TYR A 88 -9.74 12.24 19.17
C TYR A 88 -10.85 12.06 20.19
N ALA A 89 -10.84 10.99 20.99
CA ALA A 89 -11.81 10.81 22.06
C ALA A 89 -11.49 11.74 23.24
N LYS A 90 -12.48 12.53 23.67
CA LYS A 90 -12.41 13.34 24.89
C LYS A 90 -12.40 12.49 26.16
N GLU A 91 -12.96 11.29 26.08
CA GLU A 91 -13.12 10.36 27.19
C GLU A 91 -12.30 9.09 26.93
N GLN A 92 -11.82 8.43 28.00
CA GLN A 92 -11.03 7.21 27.92
C GLN A 92 -11.74 6.02 27.26
N ARG A 93 -13.06 6.05 27.13
CA ARG A 93 -13.85 4.99 26.51
C ARG A 93 -14.89 5.58 25.57
N TYR A 94 -14.85 5.13 24.32
CA TYR A 94 -15.91 5.33 23.36
C TYR A 94 -16.48 3.97 22.97
N ASP A 95 -17.79 3.88 22.81
CA ASP A 95 -18.43 2.74 22.19
C ASP A 95 -18.67 3.11 20.72
N SER A 96 -18.35 2.19 19.83
CA SER A 96 -18.67 2.33 18.41
C SER A 96 -18.94 0.95 17.88
N SER A 97 -20.20 0.54 18.03
CA SER A 97 -20.75 -0.69 17.45
C SER A 97 -20.45 -0.78 15.96
N PHE A 98 -20.29 0.35 15.26
CA PHE A 98 -19.91 0.38 13.85
C PHE A 98 -18.56 -0.30 13.57
N LEU A 99 -17.56 -0.15 14.44
CA LEU A 99 -16.22 -0.72 14.24
C LEU A 99 -16.20 -2.25 14.25
N SER A 100 -17.19 -2.89 14.88
CA SER A 100 -17.34 -4.35 14.90
C SER A 100 -18.14 -4.88 13.70
N THR A 101 -18.70 -4.00 12.85
CA THR A 101 -19.53 -4.41 11.71
C THR A 101 -18.72 -4.94 10.53
N ARG A 102 -19.38 -5.76 9.70
CA ARG A 102 -18.85 -6.19 8.40
C ARG A 102 -18.72 -5.03 7.42
N ILE A 103 -19.55 -3.99 7.55
CA ILE A 103 -19.49 -2.80 6.71
C ILE A 103 -18.16 -2.09 6.94
N PHE A 104 -17.79 -1.87 8.21
CA PHE A 104 -16.49 -1.31 8.56
C PHE A 104 -15.33 -2.15 7.99
N SER A 105 -15.37 -3.48 8.16
CA SER A 105 -14.32 -4.37 7.63
C SER A 105 -14.16 -4.23 6.11
N LYS A 106 -15.27 -4.19 5.36
CA LYS A 106 -15.24 -4.00 3.91
C LYS A 106 -14.70 -2.63 3.52
N GLN A 107 -15.06 -1.57 4.24
CA GLN A 107 -14.53 -0.24 3.97
C GLN A 107 -13.02 -0.17 4.25
N LEU A 108 -12.57 -0.79 5.33
CA LEU A 108 -11.16 -0.88 5.67
C LEU A 108 -10.37 -1.61 4.57
N GLU A 109 -10.86 -2.73 4.06
CA GLU A 109 -10.25 -3.47 2.94
C GLU A 109 -10.16 -2.59 1.68
N LYS A 110 -11.23 -1.89 1.32
CA LYS A 110 -11.22 -0.95 0.17
C LYS A 110 -10.15 0.12 0.33
N VAL A 111 -10.01 0.66 1.53
CA VAL A 111 -8.94 1.62 1.83
C VAL A 111 -7.58 0.94 1.72
N GLN A 112 -7.36 -0.23 2.31
CA GLN A 112 -6.06 -0.93 2.24
C GLN A 112 -5.64 -1.28 0.80
N ASN A 113 -6.59 -1.72 -0.03
CA ASN A 113 -6.38 -2.03 -1.45
C ASN A 113 -6.19 -0.77 -2.31
N GLY A 114 -6.49 0.41 -1.75
CA GLY A 114 -6.38 1.68 -2.45
C GLY A 114 -7.47 1.93 -3.47
N GLU A 115 -8.67 1.47 -3.16
CA GLU A 115 -9.93 1.76 -3.85
C GLU A 115 -10.62 3.01 -3.27
N SER A 116 -10.32 3.37 -2.01
CA SER A 116 -10.79 4.60 -1.34
C SER A 116 -9.66 5.28 -0.58
N ASP A 117 -9.66 6.61 -0.54
CA ASP A 117 -8.76 7.42 0.29
C ASP A 117 -9.40 7.85 1.62
N ILE A 118 -10.68 7.50 1.82
CA ILE A 118 -11.51 7.92 2.94
C ILE A 118 -12.11 6.69 3.60
N LEU A 119 -11.98 6.62 4.93
CA LEU A 119 -12.73 5.70 5.78
C LEU A 119 -13.88 6.47 6.43
N GLU A 120 -15.11 6.00 6.22
CA GLU A 120 -16.29 6.62 6.82
C GLU A 120 -16.75 5.80 8.03
N ILE A 121 -16.90 6.48 9.16
CA ILE A 121 -17.34 5.86 10.41
C ILE A 121 -18.67 6.47 10.78
N THR A 122 -19.72 5.68 10.63
CA THR A 122 -21.07 6.11 10.98
C THR A 122 -21.33 5.83 12.45
N LEU A 123 -21.61 6.88 13.21
CA LEU A 123 -22.02 6.82 14.61
C LEU A 123 -23.53 7.03 14.67
N THR A 124 -24.22 6.12 15.36
CA THR A 124 -25.67 6.16 15.55
C THR A 124 -26.07 7.08 16.71
N SER A 125 -25.21 7.22 17.72
CA SER A 125 -25.46 8.09 18.86
C SER A 125 -24.86 9.48 18.65
N SER A 126 -25.72 10.48 18.76
CA SER A 126 -25.33 11.89 18.79
C SER A 126 -24.37 12.19 19.95
N GLU A 127 -24.55 11.52 21.09
CA GLU A 127 -23.69 11.65 22.27
C GLU A 127 -22.30 11.06 22.01
N GLU A 128 -22.22 9.87 21.41
CA GLU A 128 -20.94 9.27 21.00
C GLU A 128 -20.20 10.18 20.00
N PHE A 129 -20.92 10.77 19.04
CA PHE A 129 -20.33 11.70 18.09
C PHE A 129 -19.72 12.94 18.76
N ASP A 130 -20.28 13.41 19.87
CA ASP A 130 -19.78 14.59 20.61
C ASP A 130 -18.56 14.30 21.48
N LYS A 131 -18.32 13.02 21.78
CA LYS A 131 -17.09 12.56 22.42
C LYS A 131 -15.87 12.73 21.54
N PHE A 132 -16.03 12.87 20.22
CA PHE A 132 -14.93 13.11 19.30
C PHE A 132 -14.73 14.61 19.02
N GLN A 133 -13.49 15.07 19.08
CA GLN A 133 -13.11 16.40 18.60
C GLN A 133 -12.81 16.36 17.10
N SER A 134 -13.20 17.40 16.37
CA SER A 134 -12.66 17.62 15.03
C SER A 134 -11.20 18.03 15.14
N SER A 135 -10.41 17.74 14.10
CA SER A 135 -9.10 18.41 13.99
C SER A 135 -9.36 19.88 13.66
N GLU A 136 -8.87 20.80 14.50
CA GLU A 136 -8.75 22.22 14.15
C GLU A 136 -7.72 22.42 13.03
#